data_AF-A0A0N1LNT7-F1
#
_entry.id   AF-A0A0N1LNT7-F1
#
_cell.length_a   1.000
_cell.length_b   1.000
_cell.length_c   1.000
_cell.angle_alpha   90.00
_cell.angle_beta   90.00
_cell.angle_gamma   90.00
#
_symmetry.space_group_name_H-M   'P 1'
#
loop_
_entity.id
_entity.type
_entity.pdbx_description
1 polymer ?
#
loop_
_entity_poly.entity_id
_entity_poly.type
_entity_poly.pdbx_seq_one_letter_code
_entity_poly.pdbx_strand_id
1 'polypeptide(L)'
;MRRSGSLRAALTALALLPAALCLDGCQQDTDPGPGGVTVGEARALDEAAEMLQKRPAPPLVDATVPADLATIPASEAAAAEPAKKP
;
A
#
# COMPACT_ATOMS: atom_id res chain seq x y z
N MET A 1 34.62 -13.72 -34.90
CA MET A 1 34.66 -13.21 -33.50
C MET A 1 33.50 -12.26 -33.19
N ARG A 2 32.24 -12.58 -33.57
CA ARG A 2 31.05 -11.72 -33.33
C ARG A 2 30.15 -12.18 -32.17
N ARG A 3 30.21 -13.47 -31.77
CA ARG A 3 29.35 -14.05 -30.72
C ARG A 3 29.58 -13.45 -29.32
N SER A 4 30.81 -13.07 -28.99
CA SER A 4 31.18 -12.53 -27.67
C SER A 4 30.64 -11.13 -27.40
N GLY A 5 30.42 -10.30 -28.43
CA GLY A 5 29.81 -8.97 -28.27
C GLY A 5 28.31 -9.06 -27.97
N SER A 6 27.61 -9.98 -28.62
CA SER A 6 26.15 -10.14 -28.47
C SER A 6 25.76 -10.74 -27.11
N LEU A 7 26.62 -11.59 -26.53
CA LEU A 7 26.42 -12.16 -25.19
C LEU A 7 26.54 -11.10 -24.09
N ARG A 8 27.49 -10.15 -24.23
CA ARG A 8 27.66 -9.04 -23.28
C ARG A 8 26.48 -8.07 -23.34
N ALA A 9 26.00 -7.74 -24.54
CA ALA A 9 24.84 -6.87 -24.72
C ALA A 9 23.54 -7.48 -24.15
N ALA A 10 23.34 -8.80 -24.31
CA ALA A 10 22.20 -9.51 -23.75
C ALA A 10 22.23 -9.54 -22.21
N LEU A 11 23.41 -9.74 -21.61
CA LEU A 11 23.60 -9.71 -20.16
C LEU A 11 23.33 -8.32 -19.57
N THR A 12 23.77 -7.24 -20.24
CA THR A 12 23.48 -5.88 -19.79
C THR A 12 22.00 -5.51 -19.90
N ALA A 13 21.32 -5.97 -20.96
CA ALA A 13 19.88 -5.74 -21.13
C ALA A 13 19.05 -6.48 -20.07
N LEU A 14 19.43 -7.72 -19.75
CA LEU A 14 18.77 -8.51 -18.71
C LEU A 14 18.99 -7.91 -17.31
N ALA A 15 20.17 -7.34 -17.04
CA ALA A 15 20.48 -6.68 -15.78
C ALA A 15 19.71 -5.37 -15.57
N LEU A 16 19.31 -4.67 -16.65
CA LEU A 16 18.54 -3.42 -16.58
C LEU A 16 17.03 -3.64 -16.47
N LEU A 17 16.54 -4.84 -16.78
CA LEU A 17 15.12 -5.19 -16.72
C LEU A 17 14.47 -4.96 -15.34
N PRO A 18 15.06 -5.39 -14.20
CA PRO A 18 14.47 -5.12 -12.88
C PRO A 18 14.49 -3.63 -12.51
N ALA A 19 15.49 -2.87 -12.97
CA ALA A 19 15.55 -1.43 -12.72
C ALA A 19 14.41 -0.68 -13.41
N ALA A 20 14.01 -1.10 -14.62
CA ALA A 20 12.89 -0.50 -15.34
C ALA A 20 11.53 -0.74 -14.66
N LEU A 21 11.35 -1.90 -14.02
CA LEU A 21 10.11 -2.23 -13.30
C LEU A 21 9.94 -1.41 -12.00
N CYS A 22 11.03 -0.94 -11.41
CA CYS A 22 10.97 -0.10 -10.20
C CYS A 22 10.50 1.34 -10.46
N LEU A 23 10.42 1.79 -11.72
CA LEU A 23 10.03 3.17 -12.05
C LEU A 23 8.51 3.39 -12.09
N ASP A 24 7.69 2.32 -12.11
CA ASP A 24 6.24 2.43 -12.21
C ASP A 24 5.58 3.07 -10.97
N GLY A 25 6.32 3.13 -9.84
CA GLY A 25 5.86 3.76 -8.60
C GLY A 25 6.08 5.27 -8.49
N CYS A 26 6.75 5.92 -9.45
CA CYS A 26 7.09 7.35 -9.39
C CYS A 26 5.99 8.26 -10.00
N GLN A 27 4.72 7.91 -9.87
CA GLN A 27 3.62 8.81 -10.24
C GLN A 27 3.38 9.83 -9.11
N GLN A 28 3.33 11.13 -9.42
CA GLN A 28 3.11 12.19 -8.43
C GLN A 28 1.63 12.32 -8.06
N ASP A 29 1.06 11.28 -7.45
CA ASP A 29 -0.27 11.34 -6.85
C ASP A 29 -0.17 11.71 -5.37
N THR A 30 0.64 12.72 -5.02
CA THR A 30 1.02 13.09 -3.64
C THR A 30 0.13 14.17 -3.03
N ASP A 31 -0.80 14.72 -3.81
CA ASP A 31 -1.73 15.74 -3.33
C ASP A 31 -2.71 15.11 -2.31
N PRO A 32 -2.86 15.67 -1.10
CA PRO A 32 -3.74 15.11 -0.09
C PRO A 32 -5.20 15.19 -0.54
N GLY A 33 -5.85 14.04 -0.68
CA GLY A 33 -7.27 13.92 -0.93
C GLY A 33 -8.11 14.00 0.36
N PRO A 34 -9.44 13.88 0.24
CA PRO A 34 -10.35 13.82 1.39
C PRO A 34 -9.95 12.69 2.36
N GLY A 35 -9.86 12.97 3.65
CA GLY A 35 -9.42 12.00 4.66
C GLY A 35 -7.90 11.89 4.86
N GLY A 36 -7.11 12.75 4.21
CA GLY A 36 -5.65 12.81 4.40
C GLY A 36 -4.87 11.72 3.67
N VAL A 37 -5.54 10.91 2.86
CA VAL A 37 -4.93 9.95 1.95
C VAL A 37 -4.64 10.61 0.62
N THR A 38 -3.52 10.28 0.02
CA THR A 38 -3.15 10.75 -1.32
C THR A 38 -3.98 10.05 -2.40
N VAL A 39 -4.06 10.63 -3.60
CA VAL A 39 -4.83 10.03 -4.71
C VAL A 39 -4.28 8.65 -5.08
N GLY A 40 -2.96 8.46 -4.99
CA GLY A 40 -2.30 7.18 -5.27
C GLY A 40 -2.61 6.13 -4.21
N GLU A 41 -2.64 6.53 -2.95
CA GLU A 41 -3.04 5.65 -1.83
C GLU A 41 -4.51 5.23 -1.95
N ALA A 42 -5.41 6.17 -2.27
CA ALA A 42 -6.82 5.88 -2.47
C ALA A 42 -7.03 4.86 -3.60
N ARG A 43 -6.36 5.06 -4.74
CA ARG A 43 -6.41 4.12 -5.88
C ARG A 43 -5.90 2.72 -5.50
N ALA A 44 -4.82 2.64 -4.73
CA ALA A 44 -4.27 1.37 -4.27
C ALA A 44 -5.22 0.64 -3.30
N LEU A 45 -5.91 1.39 -2.43
CA LEU A 45 -6.95 0.86 -1.54
C LEU A 45 -8.15 0.31 -2.32
N ASP A 46 -8.58 0.99 -3.38
CA ASP A 46 -9.68 0.55 -4.23
C ASP A 46 -9.35 -0.74 -4.99
N GLU A 47 -8.12 -0.85 -5.52
CA GLU A 47 -7.65 -2.08 -6.17
C GLU A 47 -7.63 -3.26 -5.19
N ALA A 48 -7.13 -3.03 -3.96
CA ALA A 48 -7.15 -4.04 -2.92
C ALA A 48 -8.59 -4.47 -2.55
N ALA A 49 -9.52 -3.52 -2.48
CA ALA A 49 -10.93 -3.80 -2.23
C ALA A 49 -11.55 -4.63 -3.37
N GLU A 50 -11.24 -4.34 -4.63
CA GLU A 50 -11.70 -5.10 -5.79
C GLU A 50 -11.18 -6.55 -5.77
N MET A 51 -9.91 -6.74 -5.39
CA MET A 51 -9.34 -8.07 -5.18
C MET A 51 -10.08 -8.85 -4.11
N LEU A 52 -10.46 -8.22 -2.99
CA LEU A 52 -11.24 -8.87 -1.93
C LEU A 52 -12.64 -9.25 -2.40
N GLN A 53 -13.31 -8.40 -3.19
CA GLN A 53 -14.64 -8.68 -3.73
C GLN A 53 -14.66 -9.88 -4.68
N LYS A 54 -13.58 -10.08 -5.44
CA LYS A 54 -13.43 -11.24 -6.35
C LYS A 54 -13.15 -12.55 -5.63
N ARG A 55 -12.75 -12.52 -4.35
CA ARG A 55 -12.47 -13.74 -3.59
C ARG A 55 -13.79 -14.40 -3.19
N PRO A 56 -13.93 -15.72 -3.38
CA PRO A 56 -15.05 -16.46 -2.80
C PRO A 56 -15.12 -16.21 -1.31
N ALA A 57 -16.29 -15.84 -0.81
CA ALA A 57 -16.48 -15.66 0.62
C ALA A 57 -16.18 -16.99 1.33
N PRO A 58 -15.30 -17.01 2.34
CA PRO A 58 -15.17 -18.19 3.18
C PRO A 58 -16.53 -18.47 3.84
N PRO A 59 -16.84 -19.75 4.16
CA PRO A 59 -18.05 -20.06 4.91
C PRO A 59 -18.06 -19.23 6.19
N LEU A 60 -19.15 -18.48 6.39
CA LEU A 60 -19.35 -17.70 7.60
C LEU A 60 -19.49 -18.68 8.76
N VAL A 61 -18.44 -18.80 9.56
CA VAL A 61 -18.53 -19.40 10.89
C VAL A 61 -19.05 -18.31 11.82
N ASP A 62 -19.88 -18.67 12.81
CA ASP A 62 -20.27 -17.73 13.85
C ASP A 62 -19.00 -17.18 14.52
N ALA A 63 -18.60 -15.97 14.13
CA ALA A 63 -17.45 -15.29 14.66
C ALA A 63 -17.82 -14.77 16.05
N THR A 64 -17.67 -15.62 17.06
CA THR A 64 -17.73 -15.17 18.45
C THR A 64 -16.49 -14.32 18.68
N VAL A 65 -16.64 -12.99 18.69
CA VAL A 65 -15.56 -12.10 19.12
C VAL A 65 -15.30 -12.38 20.60
N PRO A 66 -14.11 -12.87 21.00
CA PRO A 66 -13.79 -13.05 22.41
C PRO A 66 -13.97 -11.73 23.14
N ALA A 67 -14.67 -11.73 24.28
CA ALA A 67 -14.94 -10.52 25.06
C ALA A 67 -13.68 -9.73 25.45
N ASP A 68 -12.53 -10.41 25.47
CA ASP A 68 -11.21 -9.83 25.72
C ASP A 68 -10.76 -8.86 24.59
N LEU A 69 -11.16 -9.10 23.33
CA LEU A 69 -10.87 -8.21 22.19
C LEU A 69 -11.82 -7.00 22.11
N ALA A 70 -12.92 -6.99 22.85
CA ALA A 70 -13.87 -5.87 22.89
C ALA A 70 -13.36 -4.69 23.74
N THR A 71 -12.28 -4.88 24.50
CA THR A 71 -11.62 -3.81 25.23
C THR A 71 -10.47 -3.27 24.41
N ILE A 72 -10.78 -2.47 23.38
CA ILE A 72 -9.82 -1.44 22.95
C ILE A 72 -9.91 -0.38 24.05
N PRO A 73 -8.86 -0.14 24.87
CA PRO A 73 -8.90 1.01 25.76
C PRO A 73 -9.02 2.22 24.85
N ALA A 74 -10.11 2.98 25.02
CA ALA A 74 -10.28 4.30 24.44
C ALA A 74 -9.21 5.23 25.04
N SER A 75 -7.95 5.01 24.67
CA SER A 75 -6.87 5.92 25.00
C SER A 75 -6.99 7.08 24.02
N GLU A 76 -7.32 8.23 24.59
CA GLU A 76 -6.85 9.53 24.13
C GLU A 76 -7.57 10.21 22.95
N ALA A 77 -8.90 10.22 22.97
CA ALA A 77 -9.69 11.21 22.22
C ALA A 77 -10.01 12.51 23.01
N ALA A 78 -9.32 12.78 24.13
CA ALA A 78 -9.66 13.93 24.99
C ALA A 78 -8.46 14.55 25.71
N ALA A 79 -7.53 15.14 24.97
CA ALA A 79 -6.65 16.21 25.49
C ALA A 79 -6.12 17.08 24.34
N ALA A 80 -7.04 17.63 23.54
CA ALA A 80 -6.77 18.91 22.89
C ALA A 80 -6.75 19.98 24.00
N GLU A 81 -5.58 20.18 24.60
CA GLU A 81 -5.34 21.31 25.49
C GLU A 81 -5.34 22.59 24.65
N PRO A 82 -6.21 23.58 24.93
CA PRO A 82 -6.18 24.85 24.24
C PRO A 82 -5.02 25.69 24.78
N ALA A 83 -4.12 26.07 23.89
CA ALA A 83 -3.29 27.28 23.91
C ALA A 83 -3.14 28.03 25.26
N LYS A 84 -1.91 28.05 25.81
CA LYS A 84 -1.33 29.31 26.33
C LYS A 84 0.20 29.29 26.42
N LYS A 85 0.82 30.17 25.61
CA LYS A 85 2.20 30.68 25.72
C LYS A 85 2.27 31.70 26.89
N PRO A 86 3.34 31.73 27.72
CA PRO A 86 4.55 32.52 27.45
C PRO A 86 5.84 31.69 27.41
#